data_AF-A0A8H3X3R0-F1
#
_entry.id   AF-A0A8H3X3R0-F1
#
_cell.length_a   1.000
_cell.length_b   1.000
_cell.length_c   1.000
_cell.angle_alpha   90.00
_cell.angle_beta   90.00
_cell.angle_gamma   90.00
#
_symmetry.space_group_name_H-M   'P 1'
#
loop_
_entity.id
_entity.type
_entity.pdbx_description
1 polymer ?
#
loop_
_entity_poly.entity_id
_entity_poly.type
_entity_poly.pdbx_seq_one_letter_code
_entity_poly.pdbx_strand_id
1 'polypeptide(L)'
;MPPKNESVLNPKTTKYEFLGPIGAFQMITVLPILVCVLHLSCQFDGNPSRELIIYLSNINNVKNLFTLSNILSLFDLTAFFAYIIYLAYLIVLYYLIPGHWVEGTQLRDGTKLKYKVNGFYSMTLTIILIIIILNTKGYEPFLFIDEHFIGLITSSIIVAFFLSLYVYLDSFQEGKLLAIGGNSGNAIYDFMIGRELNPRIGSFDIKYFVELRPGLIGWTIINIAMAIKQYHELGYVTIGMFLIVIFQGWYCFDAVYNEPAVLTTMDITTDGFGWMLSFGNLTWVAFLYALQARYLALHPVHLSQFQIVSIICLQAVGYSIFRGANNEKNFFRNNPEDPKIKRMSILSISIHLVEYIESITDNHSVIVMTKQI
;
A
#
# COMPACT_ATOMS: atom_id res chain seq x y z
N MET A 1 7.82 0.40 -37.18
CA MET A 1 8.96 -0.17 -36.43
C MET A 1 8.97 -1.66 -36.69
N PRO A 2 10.12 -2.31 -36.95
CA PRO A 2 10.17 -3.77 -37.04
C PRO A 2 9.72 -4.39 -35.70
N PRO A 3 9.09 -5.58 -35.71
CA PRO A 3 8.67 -6.24 -34.48
C PRO A 3 9.90 -6.46 -33.59
N LYS A 4 9.91 -5.84 -32.41
CA LYS A 4 10.95 -6.10 -31.41
C LYS A 4 10.85 -7.58 -31.04
N ASN A 5 12.00 -8.26 -31.00
CA ASN A 5 12.08 -9.68 -30.68
C ASN A 5 11.43 -9.95 -29.31
N GLU A 6 10.53 -10.93 -29.22
CA GLU A 6 9.74 -11.20 -28.02
C GLU A 6 10.62 -11.52 -26.80
N SER A 7 11.77 -12.16 -27.04
CA SER A 7 12.79 -12.44 -26.01
C SER A 7 13.42 -11.19 -25.40
N VAL A 8 13.43 -10.06 -26.12
CA VAL A 8 13.93 -8.76 -25.64
C VAL A 8 12.86 -8.03 -24.84
N LEU A 9 11.60 -8.14 -25.23
CA LEU A 9 10.48 -7.52 -24.52
C LEU A 9 10.17 -8.24 -23.21
N ASN A 10 10.17 -9.58 -23.25
CA ASN A 10 9.79 -10.47 -22.17
C ASN A 10 10.90 -11.49 -21.86
N PRO A 11 12.07 -11.03 -21.35
CA PRO A 11 13.15 -11.93 -21.00
C PRO A 11 12.72 -12.91 -19.90
N LYS A 12 13.37 -14.07 -19.85
CA LYS A 12 13.20 -15.01 -18.73
C LYS A 12 13.88 -14.48 -17.48
N THR A 13 13.22 -14.61 -16.34
CA THR A 13 13.77 -14.18 -15.06
C THR A 13 14.98 -15.04 -14.69
N THR A 14 16.09 -14.39 -14.34
CA THR A 14 17.36 -15.06 -14.01
C THR A 14 17.66 -15.09 -12.52
N LYS A 15 17.06 -14.19 -11.74
CA LYS A 15 17.26 -14.07 -10.29
C LYS A 15 15.92 -14.02 -9.58
N TYR A 16 15.83 -14.74 -8.48
CA TYR A 16 14.70 -14.67 -7.57
C TYR A 16 14.93 -13.62 -6.50
N GLU A 17 13.87 -12.92 -6.14
CA GLU A 17 13.78 -12.04 -4.97
C GLU A 17 12.95 -12.72 -3.88
N PHE A 18 12.86 -12.13 -2.69
CA PHE A 18 11.99 -12.62 -1.60
C PHE A 18 12.14 -14.13 -1.30
N LEU A 19 13.38 -14.65 -1.28
CA LEU A 19 13.69 -16.08 -1.08
C LEU A 19 13.05 -17.03 -2.12
N GLY A 20 12.70 -16.50 -3.30
CA GLY A 20 12.16 -17.26 -4.42
C GLY A 20 10.84 -17.96 -4.11
N PRO A 21 10.58 -19.15 -4.68
CA PRO A 21 9.30 -19.82 -4.54
C PRO A 21 8.88 -20.13 -3.10
N ILE A 22 9.85 -20.41 -2.21
CA ILE A 22 9.56 -20.72 -0.81
C ILE A 22 9.09 -19.47 -0.07
N GLY A 23 9.80 -18.35 -0.22
CA GLY A 23 9.38 -17.10 0.40
C GLY A 23 8.09 -16.55 -0.20
N ALA A 24 7.88 -16.72 -1.51
CA ALA A 24 6.60 -16.40 -2.16
C ALA A 24 5.43 -17.17 -1.53
N PHE A 25 5.57 -18.48 -1.34
CA PHE A 25 4.55 -19.29 -0.67
C PHE A 25 4.30 -18.84 0.78
N GLN A 26 5.37 -18.55 1.52
CA GLN A 26 5.27 -18.05 2.90
C GLN A 26 4.57 -16.69 2.95
N MET A 27 4.85 -15.77 2.03
CA MET A 27 4.19 -14.46 2.00
C MET A 27 2.68 -14.60 1.74
N ILE A 28 2.31 -15.41 0.73
CA ILE A 28 0.91 -15.65 0.38
C ILE A 28 0.10 -16.22 1.55
N THR A 29 0.72 -17.04 2.40
CA THR A 29 0.04 -17.76 3.48
C THR A 29 0.13 -17.05 4.83
N VAL A 30 1.32 -16.57 5.21
CA VAL A 30 1.59 -16.03 6.55
C VAL A 30 1.11 -14.58 6.69
N LEU A 31 1.26 -13.74 5.67
CA LEU A 31 0.91 -12.31 5.80
C LEU A 31 -0.60 -12.06 6.02
N PRO A 32 -1.53 -12.76 5.35
CA PRO A 32 -2.95 -12.64 5.65
C PRO A 32 -3.28 -13.02 7.09
N ILE A 33 -2.69 -14.12 7.58
CA ILE A 33 -2.85 -14.58 8.96
C ILE A 33 -2.32 -13.51 9.92
N LEU A 34 -1.15 -12.93 9.63
CA LEU A 34 -0.55 -11.89 10.46
C LEU A 34 -1.47 -10.68 10.61
N VAL A 35 -2.07 -10.18 9.51
CA VAL A 35 -3.00 -9.04 9.57
C VAL A 35 -4.20 -9.37 10.45
N CYS A 36 -4.83 -10.54 10.25
CA CYS A 36 -5.96 -10.97 11.08
C CYS A 36 -5.56 -11.11 12.56
N VAL A 37 -4.43 -11.75 12.84
CA VAL A 37 -3.95 -11.95 14.21
C VAL A 37 -3.68 -10.61 14.90
N LEU A 38 -3.02 -9.65 14.24
CA LEU A 38 -2.73 -8.35 14.85
C LEU A 38 -4.01 -7.58 15.21
N HIS A 39 -5.05 -7.67 14.38
CA HIS A 39 -6.34 -7.03 14.68
C HIS A 39 -7.18 -7.81 15.71
N LEU A 40 -7.11 -9.14 15.73
CA LEU A 40 -7.74 -9.96 16.78
C LEU A 40 -7.00 -9.84 18.12
N SER A 41 -5.71 -9.51 18.11
CA SER A 41 -4.91 -9.22 19.31
C SER A 41 -5.26 -7.87 19.94
N CYS A 42 -5.85 -6.99 19.15
CA CYS A 42 -6.32 -5.69 19.59
C CYS A 42 -7.75 -5.84 20.15
N GLN A 43 -7.86 -6.42 21.36
CA GLN A 43 -9.11 -6.55 22.11
C GLN A 43 -9.11 -5.66 23.35
N PHE A 44 -10.27 -5.47 24.00
CA PHE A 44 -10.46 -4.57 25.13
C PHE A 44 -9.57 -4.84 26.37
N ASP A 45 -8.96 -6.03 26.50
CA ASP A 45 -8.10 -6.41 27.62
C ASP A 45 -6.60 -6.10 27.40
N GLY A 46 -6.20 -5.64 26.20
CA GLY A 46 -4.85 -5.17 25.91
C GLY A 46 -4.40 -5.45 24.47
N ASN A 47 -3.14 -5.15 24.16
CA ASN A 47 -2.52 -5.55 22.89
C ASN A 47 -1.05 -5.99 23.08
N PRO A 48 -0.72 -7.29 22.93
CA PRO A 48 -1.66 -8.39 22.74
C PRO A 48 -2.48 -8.64 24.01
N SER A 49 -3.76 -9.00 23.84
CA SER A 49 -4.63 -9.42 24.92
C SER A 49 -4.03 -10.57 25.72
N ARG A 50 -4.13 -10.52 27.05
CA ARG A 50 -3.58 -11.58 27.92
C ARG A 50 -4.25 -12.91 27.61
N GLU A 51 -5.54 -12.86 27.30
CA GLU A 51 -6.31 -14.03 26.87
C GLU A 51 -5.79 -14.60 25.56
N LEU A 52 -5.44 -13.77 24.57
CA LEU A 52 -4.88 -14.26 23.32
C LEU A 52 -3.49 -14.86 23.50
N ILE A 53 -2.62 -14.27 24.34
CA ILE A 53 -1.30 -14.86 24.64
C ILE A 53 -1.46 -16.26 25.23
N ILE A 54 -2.34 -16.41 26.23
CA ILE A 54 -2.61 -17.70 26.86
C ILE A 54 -3.23 -18.66 25.83
N TYR A 55 -4.15 -18.17 25.01
CA TYR A 55 -4.80 -18.97 23.98
C TYR A 55 -3.81 -19.47 22.93
N LEU A 56 -2.95 -18.63 22.39
CA LEU A 56 -1.93 -18.98 21.39
C LEU A 56 -0.78 -19.83 21.97
N SER A 57 -0.52 -19.75 23.28
CA SER A 57 0.49 -20.60 23.93
C SER A 57 0.12 -22.10 23.92
N ASN A 58 -1.16 -22.42 23.71
CA ASN A 58 -1.65 -23.79 23.64
C ASN A 58 -1.78 -24.26 22.19
N ILE A 59 -0.98 -25.26 21.81
CA ILE A 59 -0.95 -25.79 20.43
C ILE A 59 -2.31 -26.33 19.95
N ASN A 60 -3.16 -26.81 20.85
CA ASN A 60 -4.50 -27.31 20.50
C ASN A 60 -5.46 -26.16 20.17
N ASN A 61 -5.32 -25.02 20.84
CA ASN A 61 -6.09 -23.82 20.54
C ASN A 61 -5.66 -23.22 19.19
N VAL A 62 -4.35 -23.23 18.90
CA VAL A 62 -3.85 -22.83 17.57
C VAL A 62 -4.42 -23.74 16.48
N LYS A 63 -4.45 -25.06 16.69
CA LYS A 63 -5.11 -25.99 15.75
C LYS A 63 -6.61 -25.68 15.58
N ASN A 64 -7.29 -25.31 16.66
CA ASN A 64 -8.70 -24.94 16.61
C ASN A 64 -8.93 -23.66 15.79
N LEU A 65 -8.04 -22.65 15.83
CA LEU A 65 -8.16 -21.46 14.98
C LEU A 65 -8.18 -21.79 13.49
N PHE A 66 -7.39 -22.78 13.07
CA PHE A 66 -7.30 -23.22 11.68
C PHE A 66 -8.38 -24.24 11.29
N THR A 67 -9.37 -24.49 12.16
CA THR A 67 -10.52 -25.31 11.79
C THR A 67 -11.39 -24.56 10.78
N LEU A 68 -11.90 -25.28 9.78
CA LEU A 68 -12.71 -24.70 8.70
C LEU A 68 -13.85 -23.81 9.22
N SER A 69 -14.55 -24.24 10.27
CA SER A 69 -15.63 -23.46 10.88
C SER A 69 -15.17 -22.10 11.42
N ASN A 70 -13.97 -22.03 12.01
CA ASN A 70 -13.43 -20.78 12.58
C ASN A 70 -12.83 -19.89 11.51
N ILE A 71 -12.29 -20.45 10.43
CA ILE A 71 -11.86 -19.67 9.27
C ILE A 71 -13.08 -19.05 8.57
N LEU A 72 -14.15 -19.84 8.40
CA LEU A 72 -15.38 -19.38 7.78
C LEU A 72 -16.11 -18.33 8.62
N SER A 73 -15.99 -18.36 9.96
CA SER A 73 -16.59 -17.34 10.82
C SER A 73 -15.91 -15.97 10.75
N LEU A 74 -14.69 -15.88 10.20
CA LEU A 74 -14.03 -14.59 9.92
C LEU A 74 -14.60 -13.90 8.69
N PHE A 75 -15.33 -14.63 7.84
CA PHE A 75 -15.97 -14.07 6.67
C PHE A 75 -17.34 -13.51 7.02
N ASP A 76 -17.56 -12.26 6.62
CA ASP A 76 -18.82 -11.57 6.80
C ASP A 76 -19.36 -11.13 5.43
N LEU A 77 -20.52 -11.67 5.07
CA LEU A 77 -21.14 -11.39 3.77
C LEU A 77 -21.55 -9.92 3.62
N THR A 78 -21.99 -9.28 4.71
CA THR A 78 -22.37 -7.87 4.70
C THR A 78 -21.14 -6.99 4.51
N ALA A 79 -20.06 -7.30 5.20
CA ALA A 79 -18.77 -6.62 5.04
C ALA A 79 -18.22 -6.80 3.62
N PHE A 80 -18.36 -7.99 3.04
CA PHE A 80 -17.94 -8.27 1.67
C PHE A 80 -18.66 -7.38 0.66
N PHE A 81 -19.99 -7.30 0.72
CA PHE A 81 -20.73 -6.41 -0.16
C PHE A 81 -20.39 -4.93 0.08
N ALA A 82 -20.22 -4.50 1.33
CA ALA A 82 -19.80 -3.15 1.64
C ALA A 82 -18.43 -2.82 1.02
N TYR A 83 -17.47 -3.75 1.09
CA TYR A 83 -16.14 -3.60 0.51
C TYR A 83 -16.19 -3.55 -1.04
N ILE A 84 -17.01 -4.39 -1.68
CA ILE A 84 -17.22 -4.32 -3.13
C ILE A 84 -17.87 -2.99 -3.55
N ILE A 85 -18.87 -2.50 -2.79
CA ILE A 85 -19.50 -1.20 -3.03
C ILE A 85 -18.47 -0.08 -2.89
N TYR A 86 -17.58 -0.15 -1.91
CA TYR A 86 -16.49 0.81 -1.74
C TYR A 86 -15.54 0.84 -2.95
N LEU A 87 -15.11 -0.32 -3.44
CA LEU A 87 -14.26 -0.38 -4.63
C LEU A 87 -15.00 0.14 -5.88
N ALA A 88 -16.27 -0.23 -6.05
CA ALA A 88 -17.10 0.27 -7.13
C ALA A 88 -17.26 1.80 -7.07
N TYR A 89 -17.46 2.36 -5.88
CA TYR A 89 -17.51 3.81 -5.64
C TYR A 89 -16.21 4.48 -6.10
N LEU A 90 -15.04 3.95 -5.74
CA LEU A 90 -13.76 4.51 -6.18
C LEU A 90 -13.54 4.42 -7.69
N ILE A 91 -13.97 3.32 -8.32
CA ILE A 91 -13.94 3.16 -9.78
C ILE A 91 -14.85 4.20 -10.45
N VAL A 92 -16.06 4.40 -9.92
CA VAL A 92 -16.99 5.43 -10.40
C VAL A 92 -16.36 6.82 -10.28
N LEU A 93 -15.72 7.14 -9.15
CA LEU A 93 -14.99 8.41 -9.00
C LEU A 93 -13.84 8.54 -10.01
N TYR A 94 -13.07 7.48 -10.23
CA TYR A 94 -11.97 7.49 -11.21
C TYR A 94 -12.48 7.89 -12.60
N TYR A 95 -13.62 7.34 -13.04
CA TYR A 95 -14.16 7.65 -14.37
C TYR A 95 -14.90 8.99 -14.43
N LEU A 96 -15.79 9.28 -13.48
CA LEU A 96 -16.67 10.46 -13.54
C LEU A 96 -15.95 11.77 -13.22
N ILE A 97 -15.00 11.76 -12.29
CA ILE A 97 -14.36 13.00 -11.83
C ILE A 97 -13.33 13.46 -12.86
N PRO A 98 -13.33 14.75 -13.26
CA PRO A 98 -12.33 15.26 -14.19
C PRO A 98 -10.92 15.08 -13.63
N GLY A 99 -9.97 14.82 -14.52
CA GLY A 99 -8.57 14.58 -14.17
C GLY A 99 -7.65 14.90 -15.32
N HIS A 100 -6.43 15.32 -15.01
CA HIS A 100 -5.41 15.55 -16.01
C HIS A 100 -4.82 14.21 -16.45
N TRP A 101 -4.49 14.10 -17.73
CA TRP A 101 -3.81 12.92 -18.26
C TRP A 101 -2.32 13.16 -18.29
N VAL A 102 -1.57 12.28 -17.63
CA VAL A 102 -0.10 12.33 -17.54
C VAL A 102 0.47 11.11 -18.23
N GLU A 103 1.57 11.30 -18.97
CA GLU A 103 2.32 10.21 -19.57
C GLU A 103 3.26 9.60 -18.53
N GLY A 104 3.22 8.27 -18.41
CA GLY A 104 4.17 7.53 -17.59
C GLY A 104 5.56 7.43 -18.23
N THR A 105 6.43 6.65 -17.61
CA THR A 105 7.77 6.38 -18.12
C THR A 105 7.72 5.59 -19.43
N GLN A 106 8.79 5.72 -20.22
CA GLN A 106 8.94 4.92 -21.43
C GLN A 106 9.14 3.45 -21.07
N LEU A 107 8.32 2.57 -21.65
CA LEU A 107 8.40 1.13 -21.47
C LEU A 107 9.45 0.51 -22.42
N ARG A 108 9.77 -0.78 -22.20
CA ARG A 108 10.77 -1.50 -23.01
C ARG A 108 10.36 -1.65 -24.48
N ASP A 109 9.06 -1.68 -24.76
CA ASP A 109 8.53 -1.65 -26.12
C ASP A 109 8.67 -0.27 -26.79
N GLY A 110 9.03 0.77 -26.03
CA GLY A 110 9.22 2.14 -26.48
C GLY A 110 7.96 3.01 -26.36
N THR A 111 6.83 2.44 -25.93
CA THR A 111 5.57 3.14 -25.72
C THR A 111 5.56 3.91 -24.39
N LYS A 112 4.65 4.87 -24.27
CA LYS A 112 4.32 5.55 -23.02
C LYS A 112 2.84 5.40 -22.75
N LEU A 113 2.51 4.90 -21.57
CA LEU A 113 1.12 4.76 -21.14
C LEU A 113 0.60 6.08 -20.57
N LYS A 114 -0.68 6.36 -20.78
CA LYS A 114 -1.36 7.53 -20.21
C LYS A 114 -2.17 7.12 -18.99
N TYR A 115 -2.14 7.99 -17.97
CA TYR A 115 -2.78 7.80 -16.69
C TYR A 115 -3.62 9.02 -16.32
N LYS A 116 -4.86 8.78 -15.87
CA LYS A 116 -5.75 9.84 -15.39
C LYS A 116 -5.46 10.14 -13.92
N VAL A 117 -5.05 11.36 -13.65
CA VAL A 117 -4.69 11.88 -12.33
C VAL A 117 -5.89 12.65 -11.78
N ASN A 118 -6.59 12.06 -10.81
CA ASN A 118 -7.72 12.68 -10.11
C ASN A 118 -7.90 12.14 -8.67
N GLY A 119 -6.87 11.51 -8.10
CA GLY A 119 -6.89 10.94 -6.76
C GLY A 119 -7.14 11.99 -5.68
N PHE A 120 -6.55 13.17 -5.81
CA PHE A 120 -6.82 14.30 -4.92
C PHE A 120 -8.30 14.70 -4.88
N TYR A 121 -8.93 14.79 -6.06
CA TYR A 121 -10.36 15.09 -6.14
C TYR A 121 -11.21 13.95 -5.59
N SER A 122 -10.83 12.69 -5.85
CA SER A 122 -11.51 11.52 -5.28
C SER A 122 -11.49 11.55 -3.74
N MET A 123 -10.31 11.75 -3.14
CA MET A 123 -10.17 11.84 -1.68
C MET A 123 -10.98 13.01 -1.10
N THR A 124 -10.89 14.19 -1.71
CA THR A 124 -11.62 15.38 -1.25
C THR A 124 -13.13 15.17 -1.27
N LEU A 125 -13.66 14.58 -2.35
CA LEU A 125 -15.08 14.26 -2.45
C LEU A 125 -15.51 13.19 -1.45
N THR A 126 -14.66 12.21 -1.17
CA THR A 126 -14.91 11.22 -0.12
C THR A 126 -15.03 11.87 1.25
N ILE A 127 -14.14 12.81 1.60
CA ILE A 127 -14.24 13.53 2.88
C ILE A 127 -15.46 14.43 2.95
N ILE A 128 -15.80 15.15 1.87
CA ILE A 128 -17.03 15.93 1.80
C ILE A 128 -18.25 15.03 2.02
N LEU A 129 -18.27 13.85 1.40
CA LEU A 129 -19.35 12.88 1.57
C LEU A 129 -19.45 12.40 3.03
N ILE A 130 -18.33 12.11 3.68
CA ILE A 130 -18.28 11.75 5.11
C ILE A 130 -18.90 12.87 5.96
N ILE A 131 -18.50 14.12 5.73
CA ILE A 131 -19.03 15.28 6.46
C ILE A 131 -20.54 15.43 6.24
N ILE A 132 -21.03 15.26 5.00
CA ILE A 132 -22.47 15.32 4.70
C ILE A 132 -23.23 14.21 5.43
N ILE A 133 -22.71 12.99 5.43
CA ILE A 133 -23.33 11.85 6.14
C ILE A 133 -23.37 12.13 7.65
N LEU A 134 -22.28 12.62 8.24
CA LEU A 134 -22.25 12.98 9.66
C LEU A 134 -23.31 14.03 10.02
N ASN A 135 -23.48 15.06 9.19
CA ASN A 135 -24.48 16.12 9.44
C ASN A 135 -25.93 15.69 9.21
N THR A 136 -26.17 14.67 8.38
CA THR A 136 -27.53 14.25 7.98
C THR A 136 -28.02 12.99 8.69
N LYS A 137 -27.13 12.02 8.93
CA LYS A 137 -27.44 10.71 9.52
C LYS A 137 -26.73 10.46 10.86
N GLY A 138 -25.87 11.36 11.31
CA GLY A 138 -25.07 11.17 12.53
C GLY A 138 -23.91 10.20 12.34
N TYR A 139 -23.42 9.65 13.45
CA TYR A 139 -22.24 8.78 13.49
C TYR A 139 -22.52 7.29 13.20
N GLU A 140 -23.78 6.85 13.31
CA GLU A 140 -24.18 5.43 13.20
C GLU A 140 -23.63 4.73 11.94
N PRO A 141 -23.67 5.32 10.73
CA PRO A 141 -23.14 4.64 9.53
C PRO A 141 -21.64 4.31 9.58
N PHE A 142 -20.87 5.01 10.42
CA PHE A 142 -19.43 4.81 10.55
C PHE A 142 -19.07 3.76 11.59
N LEU A 143 -19.97 3.47 12.54
CA LEU A 143 -19.78 2.40 13.54
C LEU A 143 -19.75 1.02 12.87
N PHE A 144 -20.47 0.86 11.76
CA PHE A 144 -20.43 -0.33 10.89
C PHE A 144 -18.99 -0.81 10.58
N ILE A 145 -18.06 0.12 10.35
CA ILE A 145 -16.68 -0.23 10.00
C ILE A 145 -16.00 -0.97 11.15
N ASP A 146 -16.25 -0.56 12.40
CA ASP A 146 -15.69 -1.26 13.56
C ASP A 146 -16.39 -2.59 13.82
N GLU A 147 -17.73 -2.61 13.76
CA GLU A 147 -18.55 -3.80 13.99
C GLU A 147 -18.19 -4.94 13.03
N HIS A 148 -17.92 -4.59 11.76
CA HIS A 148 -17.61 -5.53 10.70
C HIS A 148 -16.11 -5.54 10.33
N PHE A 149 -15.23 -5.05 11.20
CA PHE A 149 -13.82 -4.79 10.85
C PHE A 149 -13.05 -6.02 10.36
N ILE A 150 -13.19 -7.15 11.06
CA ILE A 150 -12.55 -8.41 10.65
C ILE A 150 -13.14 -8.92 9.33
N GLY A 151 -14.45 -8.75 9.14
CA GLY A 151 -15.14 -9.02 7.89
C GLY A 151 -14.61 -8.19 6.72
N LEU A 152 -14.26 -6.93 6.95
CA LEU A 152 -13.68 -6.03 5.93
C LEU A 152 -12.25 -6.46 5.56
N ILE A 153 -11.44 -6.87 6.55
CA ILE A 153 -10.10 -7.41 6.31
C ILE A 153 -10.16 -8.70 5.48
N THR A 154 -11.01 -9.66 5.88
CA THR A 154 -11.14 -10.91 5.13
C THR A 154 -11.67 -10.67 3.72
N SER A 155 -12.58 -9.71 3.56
CA SER A 155 -13.07 -9.28 2.25
C SER A 155 -11.98 -8.67 1.37
N SER A 156 -11.10 -7.82 1.92
CA SER A 156 -9.99 -7.24 1.15
C SER A 156 -8.97 -8.29 0.73
N ILE A 157 -8.70 -9.29 1.59
CA ILE A 157 -7.83 -10.43 1.27
C ILE A 157 -8.42 -11.24 0.12
N ILE A 158 -9.72 -11.59 0.21
CA ILE A 158 -10.43 -12.34 -0.82
C ILE A 158 -10.37 -11.60 -2.16
N VAL A 159 -10.67 -10.30 -2.17
CA VAL A 159 -10.58 -9.48 -3.38
C VAL A 159 -9.15 -9.43 -3.92
N ALA A 160 -8.15 -9.27 -3.06
CA ALA A 160 -6.76 -9.26 -3.48
C ALA A 160 -6.36 -10.56 -4.19
N PHE A 161 -6.77 -11.71 -3.64
CA PHE A 161 -6.57 -13.02 -4.28
C PHE A 161 -7.24 -13.13 -5.64
N PHE A 162 -8.53 -12.76 -5.74
CA PHE A 162 -9.26 -12.83 -7.00
C PHE A 162 -8.68 -11.89 -8.06
N LEU A 163 -8.31 -10.67 -7.67
CA LEU A 163 -7.69 -9.70 -8.57
C LEU A 163 -6.34 -10.20 -9.09
N SER A 164 -5.50 -10.75 -8.20
CA SER A 164 -4.21 -11.32 -8.57
C SER A 164 -4.34 -12.57 -9.44
N LEU A 165 -5.35 -13.40 -9.19
CA LEU A 165 -5.65 -14.55 -10.04
C LEU A 165 -6.09 -14.10 -11.44
N TYR A 166 -6.96 -13.09 -11.51
CA TYR A 166 -7.40 -12.52 -12.78
C TYR A 166 -6.21 -12.00 -13.61
N VAL A 167 -5.36 -11.13 -13.05
CA VAL A 167 -4.21 -10.58 -13.79
C VAL A 167 -3.14 -11.63 -14.09
N TYR A 168 -2.98 -12.65 -13.24
CA TYR A 168 -2.07 -13.76 -13.51
C TYR A 168 -2.54 -14.56 -14.72
N LEU A 169 -3.83 -14.91 -14.79
CA LEU A 169 -4.40 -15.63 -15.93
C LEU A 169 -4.41 -14.77 -17.21
N ASP A 170 -4.71 -13.48 -17.09
CA ASP A 170 -4.71 -12.53 -18.21
C ASP A 170 -3.31 -12.34 -18.82
N SER A 171 -2.25 -12.47 -18.00
CA SER A 171 -0.86 -12.31 -18.44
C SER A 171 -0.36 -13.36 -19.45
N PHE A 172 -1.09 -14.46 -19.64
CA PHE A 172 -0.72 -15.51 -20.60
C PHE A 172 -1.21 -15.22 -22.03
N GLN A 173 -1.94 -14.14 -22.24
CA GLN A 173 -2.37 -13.71 -23.57
C GLN A 173 -1.20 -13.13 -24.38
N GLU A 174 -1.32 -13.17 -25.71
CA GLU A 174 -0.33 -12.61 -26.62
C GLU A 174 -0.26 -11.07 -26.51
N GLY A 175 0.93 -10.51 -26.74
CA GLY A 175 1.15 -9.06 -26.74
C GLY A 175 1.25 -8.40 -25.37
N LYS A 176 1.22 -9.18 -24.28
CA LYS A 176 1.43 -8.69 -22.92
C LYS A 176 2.90 -8.38 -22.66
N LEU A 177 3.16 -7.22 -22.04
CA LEU A 177 4.49 -6.87 -21.54
C LEU A 177 4.63 -7.39 -20.10
N LEU A 178 5.55 -8.32 -19.89
CA LEU A 178 5.77 -8.96 -18.60
C LEU A 178 6.75 -8.17 -17.74
N ALA A 179 6.71 -8.30 -16.43
CA ALA A 179 7.77 -7.79 -15.56
C ALA A 179 9.04 -8.65 -15.69
N ILE A 180 10.22 -8.05 -15.50
CA ILE A 180 11.50 -8.78 -15.60
C ILE A 180 11.60 -9.84 -14.51
N GLY A 181 11.12 -9.53 -13.30
CA GLY A 181 11.03 -10.45 -12.17
C GLY A 181 9.90 -11.47 -12.29
N GLY A 182 8.94 -11.29 -13.22
CA GLY A 182 7.68 -12.03 -13.28
C GLY A 182 7.58 -13.10 -14.37
N ASN A 183 8.69 -13.54 -14.96
CA ASN A 183 8.69 -14.55 -16.02
C ASN A 183 9.69 -15.67 -15.68
N SER A 184 9.58 -16.21 -14.46
CA SER A 184 10.48 -17.26 -13.97
C SER A 184 10.07 -18.66 -14.43
N GLY A 185 8.78 -18.87 -14.71
CA GLY A 185 8.23 -20.18 -15.00
C GLY A 185 7.81 -20.97 -13.75
N ASN A 186 8.04 -20.44 -12.54
CA ASN A 186 7.48 -20.97 -11.31
C ASN A 186 6.14 -20.28 -11.01
N ALA A 187 5.04 -21.04 -11.03
CA ALA A 187 3.70 -20.48 -10.89
C ALA A 187 3.45 -19.75 -9.56
N ILE A 188 3.98 -20.27 -8.43
CA ILE A 188 3.79 -19.65 -7.11
C ILE A 188 4.53 -18.32 -7.04
N TYR A 189 5.78 -18.29 -7.51
CA TYR A 189 6.59 -17.08 -7.52
C TYR A 189 6.02 -16.03 -8.48
N ASP A 190 5.71 -16.42 -9.71
CA ASP A 190 5.15 -15.55 -10.75
C ASP A 190 3.76 -14.99 -10.36
N PHE A 191 2.95 -15.77 -9.64
CA PHE A 191 1.68 -15.31 -9.05
C PHE A 191 1.90 -14.29 -7.94
N MET A 192 2.89 -14.52 -7.08
CA MET A 192 3.22 -13.63 -5.96
C MET A 192 3.76 -12.28 -6.45
N ILE A 193 4.82 -12.31 -7.25
CA ILE A 193 5.51 -11.10 -7.73
C ILE A 193 4.74 -10.38 -8.83
N GLY A 194 3.95 -11.12 -9.63
CA GLY A 194 3.18 -10.60 -10.74
C GLY A 194 3.88 -10.79 -12.08
N ARG A 195 3.14 -11.32 -13.05
CA ARG A 195 3.65 -11.56 -14.41
C ARG A 195 3.55 -10.31 -15.28
N GLU A 196 2.38 -9.70 -15.38
CA GLU A 196 2.14 -8.55 -16.25
C GLU A 196 2.67 -7.26 -15.62
N LEU A 197 3.34 -6.43 -16.43
CA LEU A 197 3.92 -5.17 -15.97
C LEU A 197 2.84 -4.10 -15.70
N ASN A 198 1.83 -3.96 -16.56
CA ASN A 198 0.78 -2.94 -16.39
C ASN A 198 -0.58 -3.47 -16.84
N PRO A 199 -1.25 -4.34 -16.04
CA PRO A 199 -2.53 -4.93 -16.42
C PRO A 199 -3.61 -3.86 -16.59
N ARG A 200 -4.28 -3.89 -17.74
CA ARG A 200 -5.23 -2.87 -18.18
C ARG A 200 -6.54 -3.43 -18.71
N ILE A 201 -7.62 -2.74 -18.35
CA ILE A 201 -8.94 -2.89 -18.97
C ILE A 201 -9.23 -1.59 -19.73
N GLY A 202 -8.97 -1.59 -21.04
CA GLY A 202 -9.01 -0.35 -21.83
C GLY A 202 -7.99 0.69 -21.34
N SER A 203 -8.46 1.88 -20.96
CA SER A 203 -7.60 2.94 -20.41
C SER A 203 -7.32 2.79 -18.91
N PHE A 204 -8.01 1.88 -18.22
CA PHE A 204 -7.91 1.69 -16.78
C PHE A 204 -6.77 0.75 -16.44
N ASP A 205 -5.78 1.30 -15.77
CA ASP A 205 -4.62 0.57 -15.26
C ASP A 205 -4.90 0.10 -13.84
N ILE A 206 -5.05 -1.22 -13.70
CA ILE A 206 -5.45 -1.86 -12.44
C ILE A 206 -4.40 -1.59 -11.37
N LYS A 207 -3.13 -1.77 -11.72
CA LYS A 207 -2.01 -1.58 -10.82
C LYS A 207 -2.00 -0.15 -10.29
N TYR A 208 -1.98 0.83 -11.18
CA TYR A 208 -1.95 2.25 -10.83
C TYR A 208 -3.17 2.66 -9.98
N PHE A 209 -4.36 2.16 -10.31
CA PHE A 209 -5.55 2.44 -9.52
C PHE A 209 -5.45 1.88 -8.10
N VAL A 210 -5.04 0.62 -7.97
CA VAL A 210 -4.94 -0.07 -6.68
C VAL A 210 -3.83 0.51 -5.80
N GLU A 211 -2.71 0.95 -6.40
CA GLU A 211 -1.54 1.48 -5.71
C GLU A 211 -1.87 2.60 -4.72
N LEU A 212 -2.65 3.60 -5.14
CA LEU A 212 -2.92 4.78 -4.31
C LEU A 212 -4.33 4.81 -3.74
N ARG A 213 -5.36 4.41 -4.50
CA ARG A 213 -6.74 4.82 -4.19
C ARG A 213 -7.39 3.98 -3.10
N PRO A 214 -7.64 2.68 -3.30
CA PRO A 214 -8.33 1.88 -2.28
C PRO A 214 -7.56 1.79 -0.97
N GLY A 215 -6.22 1.69 -1.04
CA GLY A 215 -5.37 1.66 0.15
C GLY A 215 -5.41 2.95 0.97
N LEU A 216 -5.02 4.09 0.38
CA LEU A 216 -4.86 5.34 1.13
C LEU A 216 -6.18 6.02 1.47
N ILE A 217 -7.17 5.98 0.56
CA ILE A 217 -8.51 6.50 0.85
C ILE A 217 -9.16 5.62 1.91
N GLY A 218 -9.00 4.29 1.82
CA GLY A 218 -9.52 3.34 2.80
C GLY A 218 -8.93 3.55 4.18
N TRP A 219 -7.61 3.71 4.26
CA TRP A 219 -6.90 4.04 5.50
C TRP A 219 -7.46 5.31 6.16
N THR A 220 -7.67 6.36 5.37
CA THR A 220 -8.22 7.63 5.86
C THR A 220 -9.65 7.46 6.39
N ILE A 221 -10.51 6.73 5.66
CA ILE A 221 -11.89 6.43 6.08
C ILE A 221 -11.88 5.65 7.40
N ILE A 222 -11.04 4.62 7.51
CA ILE A 222 -10.96 3.78 8.70
C ILE A 222 -10.54 4.62 9.91
N ASN A 223 -9.50 5.46 9.78
CA ASN A 223 -9.05 6.33 10.87
C ASN A 223 -10.16 7.27 11.37
N ILE A 224 -10.92 7.86 10.45
CA ILE A 224 -12.07 8.71 10.80
C ILE A 224 -13.13 7.89 11.53
N ALA A 225 -13.44 6.68 11.04
CA ALA A 225 -14.41 5.78 11.69
C ALA A 225 -13.97 5.38 13.11
N MET A 226 -12.68 5.10 13.32
CA MET A 226 -12.14 4.79 14.65
C MET A 226 -12.22 5.99 15.60
N ALA A 227 -11.99 7.20 15.11
CA ALA A 227 -12.17 8.41 15.92
C ALA A 227 -13.65 8.66 16.27
N ILE A 228 -14.56 8.40 15.33
CA ILE A 228 -16.01 8.46 15.56
C ILE A 228 -16.44 7.42 16.60
N LYS A 229 -15.93 6.18 16.51
CA LYS A 229 -16.16 5.16 17.53
C LYS A 229 -15.70 5.64 18.90
N GLN A 230 -14.49 6.18 19.01
CA GLN A 230 -13.99 6.69 20.29
C GLN A 230 -14.90 7.81 20.84
N TYR A 231 -15.37 8.70 19.98
CA TYR A 231 -16.35 9.72 20.37
C TYR A 231 -17.67 9.12 20.84
N HIS A 232 -18.17 8.07 20.17
CA HIS A 232 -19.40 7.39 20.56
C HIS A 232 -19.29 6.75 21.94
N GLU A 233 -18.17 6.09 22.26
CA GLU A 233 -17.97 5.42 23.55
C GLU A 233 -17.64 6.40 24.70
N LEU A 234 -16.89 7.47 24.43
CA LEU A 234 -16.37 8.37 25.47
C LEU A 234 -17.10 9.72 25.57
N GLY A 235 -17.82 10.13 24.53
CA GLY A 235 -18.35 11.48 24.37
C GLY A 235 -17.33 12.53 23.92
N TYR A 236 -16.06 12.14 23.70
CA TYR A 236 -15.01 13.02 23.18
C TYR A 236 -13.92 12.20 22.47
N VAL A 237 -13.08 12.88 21.67
CA VAL A 237 -11.91 12.27 21.01
C VAL A 237 -10.64 12.65 21.77
N THR A 238 -9.83 11.65 22.10
CA THR A 238 -8.53 11.86 22.77
C THR A 238 -7.56 12.61 21.86
N ILE A 239 -6.63 13.37 22.46
CA ILE A 239 -5.60 14.10 21.69
C ILE A 239 -4.74 13.13 20.88
N GLY A 240 -4.43 11.94 21.42
CA GLY A 240 -3.68 10.91 20.69
C GLY A 240 -4.39 10.48 19.41
N MET A 241 -5.69 10.21 19.48
CA MET A 241 -6.50 9.85 18.31
C MET A 241 -6.51 11.00 17.29
N PHE A 242 -6.73 12.23 17.75
CA PHE A 242 -6.74 13.40 16.88
C PHE A 242 -5.40 13.57 16.13
N LEU A 243 -4.27 13.42 16.81
CA LEU A 243 -2.94 13.49 16.19
C LEU A 243 -2.75 12.40 15.13
N ILE A 244 -3.18 11.16 15.40
CA ILE A 244 -3.09 10.06 14.43
C ILE A 244 -3.91 10.36 13.18
N VAL A 245 -5.18 10.75 13.34
CA VAL A 245 -6.08 11.05 12.22
C VAL A 245 -5.51 12.18 11.36
N ILE A 246 -4.98 13.23 11.98
CA ILE A 246 -4.41 14.37 11.25
C ILE A 246 -3.08 14.00 10.57
N PHE A 247 -2.15 13.34 11.26
CA PHE A 247 -0.84 13.03 10.67
C PHE A 247 -0.92 11.99 9.56
N GLN A 248 -1.68 10.92 9.79
CA GLN A 248 -1.88 9.88 8.79
C GLN A 248 -2.77 10.40 7.65
N GLY A 249 -3.82 11.16 7.96
CA GLY A 249 -4.65 11.83 6.95
C GLY A 249 -3.84 12.78 6.08
N TRP A 250 -2.97 13.59 6.66
CA TRP A 250 -2.06 14.48 5.94
C TRP A 250 -1.12 13.70 5.01
N TYR A 251 -0.54 12.60 5.48
CA TYR A 251 0.29 11.73 4.66
C TYR A 251 -0.48 11.16 3.45
N CYS A 252 -1.69 10.63 3.67
CA CYS A 252 -2.55 10.12 2.60
C CYS A 252 -2.89 11.22 1.59
N PHE A 253 -3.27 12.39 2.08
CA PHE A 253 -3.60 13.55 1.24
C PHE A 253 -2.42 13.99 0.38
N ASP A 254 -1.26 14.09 0.98
CA ASP A 254 -0.03 14.47 0.29
C ASP A 254 0.33 13.47 -0.81
N ALA A 255 0.18 12.17 -0.54
CA ALA A 255 0.43 11.12 -1.52
C ALA A 255 -0.53 11.20 -2.72
N VAL A 256 -1.84 11.40 -2.50
CA VAL A 256 -2.81 11.54 -3.60
C VAL A 256 -2.74 12.90 -4.29
N TYR A 257 -2.22 13.93 -3.62
CA TYR A 257 -1.93 15.23 -4.24
C TYR A 257 -0.73 15.13 -5.19
N ASN A 258 0.32 14.42 -4.76
CA ASN A 258 1.51 14.13 -5.56
C ASN A 258 1.37 12.82 -6.38
N GLU A 259 0.13 12.44 -6.73
CA GLU A 259 -0.18 11.21 -7.48
C GLU A 259 0.72 11.00 -8.72
N PRO A 260 1.08 12.01 -9.55
CA PRO A 260 1.98 11.80 -10.69
C PRO A 260 3.36 11.24 -10.33
N ALA A 261 3.86 11.46 -9.11
CA ALA A 261 5.16 10.97 -8.69
C ALA A 261 5.20 9.42 -8.63
N VAL A 262 4.04 8.78 -8.40
CA VAL A 262 3.93 7.31 -8.37
C VAL A 262 4.29 6.68 -9.72
N LEU A 263 4.09 7.41 -10.83
CA LEU A 263 4.39 6.91 -12.18
C LEU A 263 5.89 6.68 -12.42
N THR A 264 6.74 7.09 -11.47
CA THR A 264 8.20 6.93 -11.51
C THR A 264 8.73 5.94 -10.47
N THR A 265 7.85 5.27 -9.70
CA THR A 265 8.25 4.29 -8.68
C THR A 265 8.53 2.93 -9.31
N MET A 266 9.25 2.08 -8.57
CA MET A 266 9.56 0.70 -9.00
C MET A 266 8.28 -0.11 -9.20
N ASP A 267 7.28 0.07 -8.32
CA ASP A 267 5.99 -0.61 -8.40
C ASP A 267 5.33 -0.43 -9.77
N ILE A 268 5.34 0.79 -10.34
CA ILE A 268 4.77 1.08 -11.65
C ILE A 268 5.71 0.71 -12.80
N THR A 269 7.01 1.00 -12.66
CA THR A 269 7.93 1.00 -13.81
C THR A 269 8.63 -0.34 -14.06
N THR A 270 8.86 -1.14 -13.02
CA THR A 270 9.67 -2.36 -13.10
C THR A 270 8.95 -3.61 -12.64
N ASP A 271 8.15 -3.50 -11.58
CA ASP A 271 7.64 -4.67 -10.87
C ASP A 271 6.38 -5.21 -11.51
N GLY A 272 6.05 -6.48 -11.31
CA GLY A 272 4.80 -7.05 -11.81
C GLY A 272 3.62 -6.70 -10.92
N PHE A 273 2.40 -6.70 -11.45
CA PHE A 273 1.21 -6.66 -10.60
C PHE A 273 0.78 -8.07 -10.22
N GLY A 274 1.21 -8.53 -9.06
CA GLY A 274 0.91 -9.85 -8.51
C GLY A 274 0.12 -9.80 -7.21
N TRP A 275 0.08 -10.93 -6.51
CA TRP A 275 -0.51 -11.02 -5.18
C TRP A 275 0.13 -10.06 -4.18
N MET A 276 1.46 -9.87 -4.22
CA MET A 276 2.17 -8.99 -3.28
C MET A 276 1.66 -7.55 -3.34
N LEU A 277 1.62 -6.93 -4.52
CA LEU A 277 1.15 -5.56 -4.68
C LEU A 277 -0.37 -5.46 -4.46
N SER A 278 -1.15 -6.44 -4.93
CA SER A 278 -2.59 -6.47 -4.70
C SER A 278 -2.94 -6.53 -3.20
N PHE A 279 -2.36 -7.48 -2.47
CA PHE A 279 -2.56 -7.63 -1.02
C PHE A 279 -1.97 -6.45 -0.24
N GLY A 280 -0.77 -6.00 -0.61
CA GLY A 280 -0.11 -4.85 0.01
C GLY A 280 -1.00 -3.61 -0.04
N ASN A 281 -1.49 -3.26 -1.22
CA ASN A 281 -2.26 -2.03 -1.41
C ASN A 281 -3.70 -2.13 -0.92
N LEU A 282 -4.38 -3.27 -1.14
CA LEU A 282 -5.79 -3.43 -0.73
C LEU A 282 -5.97 -3.75 0.74
N THR A 283 -5.06 -4.54 1.34
CA THR A 283 -5.21 -5.03 2.71
C THR A 283 -4.19 -4.39 3.65
N TRP A 284 -2.90 -4.50 3.33
CA TRP A 284 -1.85 -4.10 4.27
C TRP A 284 -1.88 -2.60 4.56
N VAL A 285 -1.91 -1.76 3.53
CA VAL A 285 -1.92 -0.29 3.69
C VAL A 285 -3.18 0.19 4.43
N ALA A 286 -4.36 -0.30 4.04
CA ALA A 286 -5.62 0.18 4.63
C ALA A 286 -5.79 -0.24 6.09
N PHE A 287 -5.56 -1.52 6.40
CA PHE A 287 -5.91 -2.08 7.71
C PHE A 287 -4.74 -2.07 8.68
N LEU A 288 -3.53 -2.45 8.24
CA LEU A 288 -2.40 -2.51 9.15
C LEU A 288 -1.93 -1.11 9.59
N TYR A 289 -1.94 -0.13 8.68
CA TYR A 289 -1.55 1.24 9.06
C TYR A 289 -2.63 1.98 9.86
N ALA A 290 -3.86 1.45 9.89
CA ALA A 290 -4.93 1.92 10.77
C ALA A 290 -4.89 1.28 12.17
N LEU A 291 -3.95 0.37 12.44
CA LEU A 291 -3.90 -0.37 13.71
C LEU A 291 -3.77 0.56 14.92
N GLN A 292 -3.05 1.68 14.81
CA GLN A 292 -2.88 2.63 15.91
C GLN A 292 -4.19 3.38 16.21
N ALA A 293 -4.94 3.77 15.18
CA ALA A 293 -6.27 4.36 15.36
C ALA A 293 -7.25 3.35 15.96
N ARG A 294 -7.25 2.10 15.49
CA ARG A 294 -8.06 1.03 16.08
C ARG A 294 -7.70 0.77 17.54
N TYR A 295 -6.40 0.74 17.85
CA TYR A 295 -5.92 0.56 19.21
C TYR A 295 -6.42 1.68 20.12
N LEU A 296 -6.26 2.95 19.74
CA LEU A 296 -6.73 4.06 20.57
C LEU A 296 -8.26 4.12 20.70
N ALA A 297 -9.00 3.64 19.71
CA ALA A 297 -10.46 3.55 19.78
C ALA A 297 -10.91 2.57 20.87
N LEU A 298 -10.19 1.46 21.05
CA LEU A 298 -10.46 0.44 22.07
C LEU A 298 -9.78 0.72 23.41
N HIS A 299 -8.63 1.40 23.37
CA HIS A 299 -7.77 1.71 24.51
C HIS A 299 -7.46 3.21 24.54
N PRO A 300 -8.37 4.04 25.07
CA PRO A 300 -8.14 5.48 25.14
C PRO A 300 -6.92 5.80 26.01
N VAL A 301 -5.91 6.43 25.42
CA VAL A 301 -4.69 6.86 26.12
C VAL A 301 -4.70 8.38 26.26
N HIS A 302 -4.51 8.84 27.50
CA HIS A 302 -4.34 10.25 27.81
C HIS A 302 -2.86 10.61 27.84
N LEU A 303 -2.46 11.46 26.89
CA LEU A 303 -1.08 11.91 26.76
C LEU A 303 -0.80 13.11 27.65
N SER A 304 0.38 13.14 28.27
CA SER A 304 0.87 14.34 28.95
C SER A 304 1.25 15.43 27.94
N GLN A 305 1.27 16.69 28.37
CA GLN A 305 1.68 17.82 27.51
C GLN A 305 3.06 17.60 26.89
N PHE A 306 4.00 17.04 27.66
CA PHE A 306 5.34 16.73 27.17
C PHE A 306 5.32 15.68 26.05
N GLN A 307 4.50 14.63 26.17
CA GLN A 307 4.35 13.60 25.13
C GLN A 307 3.75 14.20 23.86
N ILE A 308 2.71 15.03 23.99
CA ILE A 308 2.06 15.70 22.85
C ILE A 308 3.07 16.57 22.08
N VAL A 309 3.80 17.43 22.78
CA VAL A 309 4.81 18.30 22.17
C VAL A 309 5.91 17.47 21.50
N SER A 310 6.39 16.42 22.17
CA SER A 310 7.44 15.55 21.62
C SER A 310 7.01 14.86 20.32
N ILE A 311 5.77 14.35 20.28
CA ILE A 311 5.18 13.71 19.10
C ILE A 311 5.05 14.71 17.94
N ILE A 312 4.56 15.92 18.21
CA ILE A 312 4.42 16.98 17.19
C ILE A 312 5.79 17.39 16.65
N CYS A 313 6.77 17.60 17.51
CA CYS A 313 8.14 17.94 17.10
C CYS A 313 8.76 16.85 16.24
N LEU A 314 8.62 15.59 16.65
CA LEU A 314 9.12 14.44 15.88
C LEU A 314 8.48 14.39 14.48
N GLN A 315 7.16 14.54 14.40
CA GLN A 315 6.44 14.58 13.13
C GLN A 315 6.90 15.73 12.24
N ALA A 316 7.05 16.94 12.79
CA ALA A 316 7.45 18.12 12.04
C ALA A 316 8.87 17.98 11.48
N VAL A 317 9.82 17.48 12.29
CA VAL A 317 11.21 17.21 11.86
C VAL A 317 11.23 16.13 10.78
N GLY A 318 10.55 15.01 11.01
CA GLY A 318 10.47 13.91 10.05
C GLY A 318 9.87 14.35 8.70
N TYR A 319 8.76 15.09 8.72
CA TYR A 319 8.12 15.60 7.51
C TYR A 319 9.01 16.61 6.77
N SER A 320 9.71 17.49 7.50
CA SER A 320 10.62 18.46 6.90
C SER A 320 11.78 17.78 6.16
N ILE A 321 12.37 16.75 6.77
CA ILE A 321 13.42 15.94 6.13
C ILE A 321 12.86 15.21 4.91
N PHE A 322 11.72 14.53 5.06
CA PHE A 322 11.09 13.76 3.99
C PHE A 322 10.74 14.63 2.77
N ARG A 323 10.11 15.78 2.99
CA ARG A 323 9.73 16.69 1.90
C ARG A 323 10.95 17.39 1.32
N GLY A 324 11.91 17.80 2.15
CA GLY A 324 13.17 18.39 1.72
C GLY A 324 13.92 17.49 0.75
N ALA A 325 14.19 16.25 1.16
CA ALA A 325 14.91 15.27 0.34
C ALA A 325 14.17 14.93 -0.97
N ASN A 326 12.84 14.79 -0.93
CA ASN A 326 12.06 14.52 -2.15
C ASN A 326 12.02 15.72 -3.11
N ASN A 327 11.89 16.94 -2.59
CA ASN A 327 11.94 18.15 -3.41
C ASN A 327 13.33 18.32 -4.04
N GLU A 328 14.40 18.06 -3.30
CA GLU A 328 15.78 18.07 -3.84
C GLU A 328 15.95 17.03 -4.94
N LYS A 329 15.49 15.78 -4.73
CA LYS A 329 15.53 14.72 -5.73
C LYS A 329 14.76 15.11 -7.00
N ASN A 330 13.56 15.67 -6.84
CA ASN A 330 12.74 16.10 -7.97
C ASN A 330 13.37 17.28 -8.72
N PHE A 331 13.95 18.23 -8.00
CA PHE A 331 14.64 19.37 -8.60
C PHE A 331 15.88 18.93 -9.40
N PHE A 332 16.69 18.03 -8.83
CA PHE A 332 17.83 17.44 -9.52
C PHE A 332 17.45 16.73 -10.82
N ARG A 333 16.38 15.92 -10.78
CA ARG A 333 15.91 15.19 -11.97
C ARG A 333 15.36 16.10 -13.07
N ASN A 334 14.75 17.23 -12.69
CA ASN A 334 14.12 18.15 -13.65
C ASN A 334 15.08 19.21 -14.20
N ASN A 335 16.09 19.64 -13.43
CA ASN A 335 17.06 20.65 -13.87
C ASN A 335 18.46 20.42 -13.27
N PRO A 336 19.25 19.46 -13.79
CA PRO A 336 20.55 19.10 -13.23
C PRO A 336 21.57 20.25 -13.20
N GLU A 337 21.41 21.23 -14.09
CA GLU A 337 22.35 22.33 -14.28
C GLU A 337 22.08 23.55 -13.39
N ASP A 338 21.06 23.50 -12.52
CA ASP A 338 20.69 24.63 -11.68
C ASP A 338 21.82 25.02 -10.70
N PRO A 339 22.18 26.32 -10.58
CA PRO A 339 23.22 26.79 -9.64
C PRO A 339 22.97 26.40 -8.18
N LYS A 340 21.72 26.21 -7.75
CA LYS A 340 21.37 25.75 -6.39
C LYS A 340 21.79 24.30 -6.14
N ILE A 341 21.77 23.45 -7.18
CA ILE A 341 22.24 22.06 -7.12
C ILE A 341 23.76 22.02 -7.17
N LYS A 342 24.40 22.82 -8.03
CA LYS A 342 25.88 22.86 -8.12
C LYS A 342 26.57 23.30 -6.82
N ARG A 343 25.85 24.03 -5.94
CA ARG A 343 26.33 24.44 -4.61
C ARG A 343 26.06 23.42 -3.51
N MET A 344 25.14 22.48 -3.71
CA MET A 344 25.06 21.32 -2.84
C MET A 344 26.27 20.48 -3.20
N SER A 345 27.28 20.48 -2.33
CA SER A 345 28.35 19.49 -2.42
C SER A 345 27.66 18.13 -2.48
N ILE A 346 27.69 17.50 -3.65
CA ILE A 346 27.34 16.10 -3.81
C ILE A 346 28.02 15.42 -2.63
N LEU A 347 27.23 14.78 -1.77
CA LEU A 347 27.76 13.99 -0.67
C LEU A 347 28.57 12.87 -1.33
N SER A 348 29.84 13.16 -1.60
CA SER A 348 30.82 12.32 -2.27
C SER A 348 31.20 11.09 -1.43
N ILE A 349 30.47 10.86 -0.35
CA ILE A 349 30.52 9.66 0.47
C ILE A 349 30.07 8.44 -0.34
N SER A 350 29.09 8.56 -1.24
CA SER A 350 28.66 7.37 -2.03
C SER A 350 29.60 7.02 -3.17
N ILE A 351 30.27 7.99 -3.80
CA ILE A 351 31.21 7.69 -4.91
C ILE A 351 32.52 7.15 -4.35
N HIS A 352 33.07 7.76 -3.28
CA HIS A 352 34.28 7.23 -2.67
C HIS A 352 34.06 5.94 -1.88
N LEU A 353 32.89 5.67 -1.26
CA LEU A 353 32.64 4.32 -0.72
C LEU A 353 32.48 3.29 -1.83
N VAL A 354 31.86 3.63 -2.97
CA VAL A 354 31.73 2.70 -4.09
C VAL A 354 33.10 2.44 -4.72
N GLU A 355 33.92 3.46 -4.95
CA GLU A 355 35.30 3.31 -5.46
C GLU A 355 36.22 2.60 -4.43
N TYR A 356 36.05 2.85 -3.13
CA TYR A 356 36.80 2.16 -2.08
C TYR A 356 36.38 0.69 -1.96
N ILE A 357 35.09 0.39 -2.04
CA ILE A 357 34.57 -0.98 -2.08
C ILE A 357 35.04 -1.69 -3.35
N GLU A 358 34.99 -1.03 -4.52
CA GLU A 358 35.51 -1.56 -5.80
C GLU A 358 37.02 -1.80 -5.76
N SER A 359 37.79 -0.97 -5.04
CA SER A 359 39.24 -1.19 -4.85
C SER A 359 39.58 -2.36 -3.92
N ILE A 360 38.61 -2.82 -3.11
CA ILE A 360 38.77 -3.94 -2.16
C ILE A 360 38.23 -5.25 -2.76
N THR A 361 37.32 -5.20 -3.75
CA THR A 361 36.64 -6.36 -4.33
C THR A 361 37.21 -6.88 -5.65
N ASP A 362 38.51 -6.70 -5.89
CA ASP A 362 39.23 -7.32 -7.02
C ASP A 362 39.36 -8.86 -6.93
N ASN A 363 38.70 -9.49 -5.97
CA ASN A 363 38.48 -10.93 -5.98
C ASN A 363 37.04 -11.27 -5.58
N HIS A 364 36.29 -11.74 -6.57
CA HIS A 364 34.97 -12.37 -6.52
C HIS A 364 33.76 -11.49 -6.14
N SER A 365 32.91 -11.29 -7.16
CA SER A 365 31.44 -11.23 -7.12
C SER A 365 30.82 -10.30 -6.07
N VAL A 366 30.19 -9.20 -6.56
CA VAL A 366 28.99 -8.50 -6.05
C VAL A 366 29.10 -7.01 -6.45
N ILE A 367 27.95 -6.41 -6.81
CA ILE A 367 27.71 -4.99 -7.17
C ILE A 367 27.77 -4.67 -8.67
N VAL A 368 26.64 -4.86 -9.36
CA VAL A 368 26.28 -4.10 -10.56
C VAL A 368 24.90 -3.50 -10.28
N MET A 369 24.85 -2.30 -9.71
CA MET A 369 23.59 -1.59 -9.45
C MET A 369 23.68 -0.07 -9.57
N THR A 370 24.65 0.45 -10.33
CA THR A 370 24.84 1.92 -10.48
C THR A 370 25.12 2.38 -11.91
N LYS A 371 24.80 1.57 -12.91
CA LYS A 371 24.83 1.98 -14.32
C LYS A 371 23.49 1.74 -14.99
N GLN A 372 22.52 2.61 -14.69
CA GLN A 372 21.40 2.93 -15.58
C GLN A 372 20.79 4.25 -15.06
N ILE A 373 21.47 5.35 -15.40
CA ILE A 373 20.88 6.69 -15.51
C ILE A 373 20.50 6.87 -16.97
#